data_AF-A0A527HCC4-F1
#
_entry.id   AF-A0A527HCC4-F1
#
_cell.length_a   1.000
_cell.length_b   1.000
_cell.length_c   1.000
_cell.angle_alpha   90.00
_cell.angle_beta   90.00
_cell.angle_gamma   90.00
#
_symmetry.space_group_name_H-M   'P 1'
#
loop_
_entity.id
_entity.type
_entity.pdbx_description
1 polymer ?
#
loop_
_entity_poly.entity_id
_entity_poly.type
_entity_poly.pdbx_seq_one_letter_code
_entity_poly.pdbx_strand_id
1 'polypeptide(L)'
;ATVVLGSGQIAIAPNLVTVTRGAESVVFDIAKDRSVTPRTPLPDWIEQRKPGSTAYVSFGFLGRAEVQNDEVIAWRRFFGKSFGEVASLIVSGERIDPSRSNAALAWDNILYNAEWQHGDVWLKLLQTIVMAFVGTVLASVVAFPLAFLAARNITPNWLTNQATKRFFDFLRSVDMLIWALFFTRGFGPGPLAGMSAIFFTDTGTLGKLYSEALENIDDKQREGIRSVGATPTMVQRYGVLPQVLPVFLSQSLYFWESNTRS
;
A
#
# COMPACT_ATOMS: atom_id res chain seq x y z
N ALA A 1 -1.26 6.42 -38.14
CA ALA A 1 -1.80 7.29 -37.06
C ALA A 1 -1.12 8.65 -37.13
N THR A 2 -1.78 9.72 -36.71
CA THR A 2 -1.19 11.08 -36.74
C THR A 2 -1.37 11.73 -35.38
N VAL A 3 -0.30 12.22 -34.78
CA VAL A 3 -0.30 12.94 -33.51
C VAL A 3 0.09 14.39 -33.76
N VAL A 4 -0.74 15.34 -33.34
CA VAL A 4 -0.49 16.78 -33.50
C VAL A 4 -0.13 17.40 -32.16
N LEU A 5 1.01 18.10 -32.11
CA LEU A 5 1.59 18.76 -30.96
C LEU A 5 1.81 20.26 -31.28
N GLY A 6 0.72 21.04 -31.28
CA GLY A 6 0.76 22.46 -31.65
C GLY A 6 1.14 22.64 -33.12
N SER A 7 2.29 23.27 -33.39
CA SER A 7 2.86 23.40 -34.76
C SER A 7 3.70 22.19 -35.19
N GLY A 8 3.83 21.17 -34.33
CA GLY A 8 4.49 19.91 -34.63
C GLY A 8 3.49 18.81 -34.98
N GLN A 9 3.88 17.89 -35.87
CA GLN A 9 3.06 16.75 -36.28
C GLN A 9 3.93 15.50 -36.40
N ILE A 10 3.43 14.36 -35.92
CA ILE A 10 4.05 13.05 -36.07
C ILE A 10 3.07 12.17 -36.85
N ALA A 11 3.43 11.80 -38.07
CA ALA A 11 2.67 10.87 -38.89
C ALA A 11 3.35 9.50 -38.88
N ILE A 12 2.62 8.49 -38.41
CA ILE A 12 3.07 7.11 -38.26
C ILE A 12 2.41 6.27 -39.36
N ALA A 13 3.24 5.71 -40.24
CA ALA A 13 2.87 4.79 -41.30
C ALA A 13 3.66 3.46 -41.14
N PRO A 14 3.28 2.38 -41.84
CA PRO A 14 4.03 1.14 -41.77
C PRO A 14 5.50 1.36 -42.17
N ASN A 15 6.42 1.05 -41.25
CA ASN A 15 7.88 1.23 -41.38
C ASN A 15 8.36 2.67 -41.57
N LEU A 16 7.50 3.68 -41.38
CA LEU A 16 7.83 5.08 -41.63
C LEU A 16 7.26 5.99 -40.54
N VAL A 17 8.09 6.85 -39.98
CA VAL A 17 7.66 7.90 -39.06
C VAL A 17 8.11 9.24 -39.59
N THR A 18 7.15 10.09 -39.94
CA THR A 18 7.41 11.46 -40.39
C THR A 18 7.17 12.41 -39.24
N VAL A 19 8.18 13.21 -38.91
CA VAL A 19 8.13 14.21 -37.85
C VAL A 19 8.29 15.58 -38.48
N THR A 20 7.30 16.44 -38.27
CA THR A 20 7.25 17.80 -38.83
C THR A 20 7.21 18.81 -37.70
N ARG A 21 7.97 19.90 -37.82
CA ARG A 21 7.91 21.05 -36.92
C ARG A 21 8.03 22.33 -37.75
N GLY A 22 6.93 23.10 -37.83
CA GLY A 22 6.90 24.28 -38.71
C GLY A 22 7.05 23.90 -40.18
N ALA A 23 8.10 24.40 -40.85
CA ALA A 23 8.39 24.10 -42.25
C ALA A 23 9.34 22.90 -42.46
N GLU A 24 9.96 22.40 -41.40
CA GLU A 24 10.93 21.30 -41.47
C GLU A 24 10.24 19.96 -41.22
N SER A 25 10.58 18.96 -42.04
CA SER A 25 10.06 17.60 -41.92
C SER A 25 11.18 16.59 -42.10
N VAL A 26 11.24 15.60 -41.21
CA VAL A 26 12.21 14.51 -41.22
C VAL A 26 11.45 13.20 -41.28
N VAL A 27 11.84 12.33 -42.21
CA VAL A 27 11.27 10.99 -42.37
C VAL A 27 12.26 9.97 -41.83
N PHE A 28 11.79 9.13 -40.92
CA PHE A 28 12.54 8.00 -40.37
C PHE A 28 12.04 6.70 -40.99
N ASP A 29 12.96 5.93 -41.55
CA ASP A 29 12.74 4.52 -41.89
C ASP A 29 12.90 3.68 -40.62
N ILE A 30 11.84 2.96 -40.26
CA ILE A 30 11.77 2.06 -39.11
C ILE A 30 11.92 0.63 -39.62
N ALA A 31 13.10 0.04 -39.42
CA ALA A 31 13.27 -1.39 -39.62
C ALA A 31 12.91 -2.11 -38.33
N LYS A 32 11.87 -2.95 -38.36
CA LYS A 32 11.43 -3.79 -37.23
C LYS A 32 12.65 -4.51 -36.65
N ASP A 33 13.05 -4.13 -35.44
CA ASP A 33 14.18 -4.65 -34.66
C ASP A 33 15.61 -4.26 -35.08
N ARG A 34 15.82 -3.37 -36.06
CA ARG A 34 17.18 -3.12 -36.61
C ARG A 34 17.69 -1.69 -36.49
N SER A 35 16.86 -0.67 -36.73
CA SER A 35 17.34 0.73 -36.69
C SER A 35 16.24 1.75 -36.98
N VAL A 36 16.39 2.94 -36.39
CA VAL A 36 15.67 4.17 -36.78
C VAL A 36 16.61 5.01 -37.66
N THR A 37 16.34 5.09 -38.96
CA THR A 37 17.27 5.75 -39.91
C THR A 37 16.63 7.00 -40.53
N PRO A 38 17.22 8.20 -40.37
CA PRO A 38 16.69 9.41 -41.00
C PRO A 38 17.03 9.45 -42.50
N ARG A 39 16.06 9.87 -43.33
CA ARG A 39 16.27 10.07 -44.78
C ARG A 39 16.95 11.39 -45.12
N THR A 40 16.88 12.36 -44.22
CA THR A 40 17.45 13.69 -44.35
C THR A 40 18.39 13.96 -43.17
N PRO A 41 19.34 14.91 -43.31
CA PRO A 41 20.15 15.33 -42.18
C PRO A 41 19.28 15.76 -40.99
N LEU A 42 19.66 15.37 -39.78
CA LEU A 42 18.91 15.67 -38.57
C LEU A 42 19.04 17.18 -38.24
N PRO A 43 17.92 17.90 -38.08
CA PRO A 43 17.94 19.27 -37.60
C PRO A 43 18.17 19.33 -36.09
N ASP A 44 18.55 20.49 -35.56
CA ASP A 44 18.99 20.68 -34.16
C ASP A 44 17.95 20.31 -33.08
N TRP A 45 16.68 20.17 -33.46
CA TRP A 45 15.61 19.76 -32.55
C TRP A 45 15.35 18.24 -32.53
N ILE A 46 16.12 17.46 -33.30
CA ILE A 46 16.15 16.00 -33.22
C ILE A 46 17.54 15.51 -32.88
N GLU A 47 17.65 14.75 -31.80
CA GLU A 47 18.91 14.16 -31.36
C GLU A 47 18.86 12.64 -31.51
N GLN A 48 19.92 12.07 -32.08
CA GLN A 48 20.13 10.63 -32.12
C GLN A 48 21.50 10.32 -31.51
N ARG A 49 21.51 9.65 -30.35
CA ARG A 49 22.75 9.41 -29.59
C ARG A 49 23.76 8.55 -30.36
N LYS A 50 23.27 7.59 -31.14
CA LYS A 50 24.07 6.74 -32.04
C LYS A 50 23.31 6.56 -33.35
N PRO A 51 24.00 6.47 -34.51
CA PRO A 51 23.33 6.15 -35.77
C PRO A 51 22.48 4.88 -35.63
N GLY A 52 21.18 4.97 -35.96
CA GLY A 52 20.24 3.86 -35.86
C GLY A 52 19.56 3.67 -34.49
N SER A 53 19.93 4.41 -33.44
CA SER A 53 19.28 4.33 -32.11
C SER A 53 17.96 5.13 -32.04
N THR A 54 17.27 5.11 -30.91
CA THR A 54 16.11 5.99 -30.64
C THR A 54 16.40 7.44 -31.03
N ALA A 55 15.47 8.05 -31.77
CA ALA A 55 15.53 9.47 -32.11
C ALA A 55 14.67 10.27 -31.12
N TYR A 56 15.32 11.20 -30.42
CA TYR A 56 14.70 12.09 -29.45
C TYR A 56 14.29 13.38 -30.14
N VAL A 57 12.99 13.61 -30.24
CA VAL A 57 12.39 14.77 -30.89
C VAL A 57 11.94 15.78 -29.84
N SER A 58 12.45 17.00 -29.93
CA SER A 58 12.03 18.12 -29.08
C SER A 58 11.08 19.05 -29.83
N PHE A 59 9.87 19.21 -29.30
CA PHE A 59 8.93 20.26 -29.72
C PHE A 59 9.01 21.50 -28.80
N GLY A 60 10.14 21.68 -28.11
CA GLY A 60 10.33 22.76 -27.14
C GLY A 60 9.39 22.62 -25.94
N PHE A 61 8.65 23.69 -25.61
CA PHE A 61 7.75 23.69 -24.46
C PHE A 61 6.48 22.83 -24.66
N LEU A 62 6.11 22.54 -25.91
CA LEU A 62 4.88 21.80 -26.23
C LEU A 62 4.95 20.32 -25.86
N GLY A 63 6.15 19.76 -25.80
CA GLY A 63 6.36 18.35 -25.55
C GLY A 63 7.62 17.80 -26.19
N ARG A 64 7.77 16.49 -26.09
CA ARG A 64 8.83 15.71 -26.73
C ARG A 64 8.26 14.42 -27.28
N ALA A 65 8.93 13.81 -28.24
CA ALA A 65 8.61 12.47 -28.70
C ALA A 65 9.88 11.63 -28.84
N GLU A 66 9.73 10.33 -28.71
CA GLU A 66 10.77 9.34 -28.92
C GLU A 66 10.31 8.38 -30.01
N VAL A 67 11.10 8.30 -31.07
CA VAL A 67 10.88 7.34 -32.16
C VAL A 67 11.82 6.16 -31.92
N GLN A 68 11.25 5.05 -31.49
CA GLN A 68 11.96 3.78 -31.27
C GLN A 68 11.77 2.84 -32.47
N ASN A 69 12.42 1.68 -32.43
CA ASN A 69 12.38 0.68 -33.50
C ASN A 69 11.06 -0.10 -33.56
N ASP A 70 10.30 -0.10 -32.47
CA ASP A 70 9.05 -0.85 -32.29
C ASP A 70 7.86 0.04 -31.88
N GLU A 71 8.12 1.16 -31.20
CA GLU A 71 7.09 2.11 -30.75
C GLU A 71 7.45 3.58 -30.99
N VAL A 72 6.44 4.44 -30.91
CA VAL A 72 6.61 5.90 -30.90
C VAL A 72 5.91 6.44 -29.66
N ILE A 73 6.68 7.03 -28.74
CA ILE A 73 6.16 7.62 -27.51
C ILE A 73 6.12 9.14 -27.69
N ALA A 74 4.97 9.77 -27.40
CA ALA A 74 4.84 11.23 -27.45
C ALA A 74 4.37 11.75 -26.10
N TRP A 75 5.15 12.63 -25.48
CA TRP A 75 4.79 13.35 -24.26
C TRP A 75 4.33 14.75 -24.61
N ARG A 76 3.05 15.03 -24.41
CA ARG A 76 2.51 16.38 -24.48
C ARG A 76 2.58 17.02 -23.11
N ARG A 77 3.18 18.21 -23.00
CA ARG A 77 3.12 18.99 -21.76
C ARG A 77 1.74 19.64 -21.65
N PHE A 78 1.09 19.43 -20.51
CA PHE A 78 -0.16 20.10 -20.15
C PHE A 78 0.06 21.31 -19.20
N PHE A 79 1.31 21.63 -18.86
CA PHE A 79 1.65 22.79 -18.03
C PHE A 79 1.23 24.10 -18.73
N GLY A 80 0.34 24.85 -18.07
CA GLY A 80 -0.27 26.08 -18.61
C GLY A 80 -1.76 25.99 -18.89
N LYS A 81 -2.36 24.78 -18.84
CA LYS A 81 -3.82 24.63 -18.80
C LYS A 81 -4.33 24.76 -17.38
N SER A 82 -5.39 25.51 -17.20
CA SER A 82 -6.16 25.54 -15.96
C SER A 82 -6.76 24.16 -15.67
N PHE A 83 -7.07 23.89 -14.41
CA PHE A 83 -7.77 22.66 -14.01
C PHE A 83 -9.04 22.44 -14.85
N GLY A 84 -9.82 23.50 -15.11
CA GLY A 84 -11.05 23.41 -15.90
C GLY A 84 -10.82 23.00 -17.36
N GLU A 85 -9.74 23.47 -17.98
CA GLU A 85 -9.37 23.07 -19.35
C GLU A 85 -8.92 21.60 -19.40
N VAL A 86 -8.20 21.12 -18.39
CA VAL A 86 -7.82 19.70 -18.29
C VAL A 86 -9.06 18.84 -18.08
N ALA A 87 -9.95 19.23 -17.17
CA ALA A 87 -11.21 18.54 -16.94
C ALA A 87 -12.08 18.48 -18.21
N SER A 88 -12.15 19.59 -18.96
CA SER A 88 -12.83 19.63 -20.26
C SER A 88 -12.23 18.65 -21.26
N LEU A 89 -10.89 18.57 -21.37
CA LEU A 89 -10.24 17.59 -22.27
C LEU A 89 -10.53 16.13 -21.89
N ILE A 90 -10.64 15.84 -20.59
CA ILE A 90 -10.97 14.50 -20.09
C ILE A 90 -12.41 14.12 -20.40
N VAL A 91 -13.34 15.07 -20.33
CA VAL A 91 -14.79 14.79 -20.48
C VAL A 91 -15.27 14.94 -21.92
N SER A 92 -14.86 16.00 -22.62
CA SER A 92 -15.39 16.41 -23.93
C SER A 92 -14.31 16.66 -24.99
N GLY A 93 -13.03 16.47 -24.65
CA GLY A 93 -11.93 16.60 -25.61
C GLY A 93 -11.95 15.53 -26.70
N GLU A 94 -11.18 15.78 -27.76
CA GLU A 94 -10.93 14.80 -28.81
C GLU A 94 -10.34 13.52 -28.21
N ARG A 95 -10.84 12.36 -28.65
CA ARG A 95 -10.44 11.07 -28.09
C ARG A 95 -8.99 10.77 -28.45
N ILE A 96 -8.17 10.53 -27.42
CA ILE A 96 -6.76 10.14 -27.60
C ILE A 96 -6.68 8.70 -28.11
N ASP A 97 -7.52 7.82 -27.57
CA ASP A 97 -7.68 6.43 -27.99
C ASP A 97 -9.07 6.26 -28.61
N PRO A 98 -9.19 5.89 -29.90
CA PRO A 98 -10.48 5.71 -30.56
C PRO A 98 -11.40 4.69 -29.88
N SER A 99 -10.82 3.69 -29.18
CA SER A 99 -11.55 2.57 -28.59
C SER A 99 -12.26 2.89 -27.26
N ARG A 100 -11.89 3.98 -26.59
CA ARG A 100 -12.39 4.33 -25.24
C ARG A 100 -12.58 5.84 -25.05
N SER A 101 -13.30 6.23 -24.00
CA SER A 101 -13.45 7.64 -23.63
C SER A 101 -12.17 8.17 -22.96
N ASN A 102 -11.92 9.47 -23.07
CA ASN A 102 -10.80 10.12 -22.39
C ASN A 102 -10.92 10.01 -20.85
N ALA A 103 -12.13 9.98 -20.30
CA ALA A 103 -12.36 9.73 -18.88
C ALA A 103 -11.95 8.31 -18.46
N ALA A 104 -12.31 7.29 -19.25
CA ALA A 104 -11.89 5.92 -18.99
C ALA A 104 -10.37 5.77 -19.12
N LEU A 105 -9.77 6.39 -20.14
CA LEU A 105 -8.32 6.43 -20.32
C LEU A 105 -7.61 7.16 -19.17
N ALA A 106 -8.16 8.26 -18.67
CA ALA A 106 -7.59 8.99 -17.54
C ALA A 106 -7.64 8.16 -16.26
N TRP A 107 -8.76 7.47 -15.99
CA TRP A 107 -8.89 6.58 -14.85
C TRP A 107 -7.94 5.37 -14.93
N ASP A 108 -7.83 4.76 -16.11
CA ASP A 108 -6.89 3.67 -16.39
C ASP A 108 -5.44 4.11 -16.16
N ASN A 109 -5.06 5.30 -16.64
CA ASN A 109 -3.75 5.88 -16.38
C ASN A 109 -3.54 6.25 -14.91
N ILE A 110 -4.57 6.61 -14.15
CA ILE A 110 -4.40 6.79 -12.70
C ILE A 110 -4.03 5.43 -12.10
N LEU A 111 -4.78 4.37 -12.36
CA LEU A 111 -4.56 3.09 -11.67
C LEU A 111 -3.33 2.31 -12.15
N TYR A 112 -3.10 2.26 -13.47
CA TYR A 112 -2.18 1.32 -14.10
C TYR A 112 -0.97 1.97 -14.80
N ASN A 113 -0.74 3.26 -14.58
CA ASN A 113 0.44 3.92 -15.13
C ASN A 113 1.73 3.36 -14.51
N ALA A 114 2.64 2.88 -15.36
CA ALA A 114 3.90 2.25 -14.97
C ALA A 114 4.90 3.19 -14.27
N GLU A 115 4.83 4.50 -14.53
CA GLU A 115 5.68 5.51 -13.88
C GLU A 115 5.24 5.76 -12.43
N TRP A 116 3.94 5.80 -12.17
CA TRP A 116 3.38 6.20 -10.87
C TRP A 116 2.91 5.02 -10.01
N GLN A 117 2.60 3.89 -10.62
CA GLN A 117 2.24 2.62 -9.97
C GLN A 117 1.15 2.74 -8.90
N HIS A 118 0.14 3.60 -9.10
CA HIS A 118 -0.85 3.87 -8.05
C HIS A 118 -1.56 2.60 -7.60
N GLY A 119 -1.97 1.72 -8.52
CA GLY A 119 -2.61 0.44 -8.17
C GLY A 119 -1.77 -0.38 -7.19
N ASP A 120 -0.47 -0.52 -7.44
CA ASP A 120 0.45 -1.24 -6.55
C ASP A 120 0.60 -0.55 -5.20
N VAL A 121 0.63 0.79 -5.18
CA VAL A 121 0.69 1.57 -3.93
C VAL A 121 -0.57 1.35 -3.10
N TRP A 122 -1.76 1.42 -3.71
CA TRP A 122 -3.03 1.17 -3.01
C TRP A 122 -3.11 -0.24 -2.45
N LEU A 123 -2.66 -1.24 -3.22
CA LEU A 123 -2.61 -2.63 -2.77
C LEU A 123 -1.65 -2.79 -1.58
N LYS A 124 -0.47 -2.17 -1.63
CA LYS A 124 0.50 -2.21 -0.53
C LYS A 124 -0.01 -1.49 0.73
N LEU A 125 -0.68 -0.35 0.58
CA LEU A 125 -1.32 0.35 1.69
C LEU A 125 -2.39 -0.51 2.36
N LEU A 126 -3.26 -1.15 1.56
CA LEU A 126 -4.26 -2.08 2.09
C LEU A 126 -3.59 -3.27 2.78
N GLN A 127 -2.51 -3.79 2.20
CA GLN A 127 -1.74 -4.88 2.80
C GLN A 127 -1.22 -4.51 4.18
N THR A 128 -0.66 -3.31 4.38
CA THR A 128 -0.23 -2.84 5.71
C THR A 128 -1.39 -2.80 6.71
N ILE A 129 -2.56 -2.28 6.30
CA ILE A 129 -3.76 -2.22 7.15
C ILE A 129 -4.21 -3.63 7.55
N VAL A 130 -4.27 -4.56 6.59
CA VAL A 130 -4.65 -5.95 6.85
C VAL A 130 -3.64 -6.62 7.78
N MET A 131 -2.35 -6.38 7.58
CA MET A 131 -1.30 -6.96 8.42
C MET A 131 -1.42 -6.50 9.87
N ALA A 132 -1.58 -5.19 10.09
CA ALA A 132 -1.78 -4.62 11.40
C ALA A 132 -3.07 -5.13 12.05
N PHE A 133 -4.17 -5.18 11.30
CA PHE A 133 -5.47 -5.65 11.80
C PHE A 133 -5.41 -7.12 12.22
N VAL A 134 -4.97 -8.01 11.33
CA VAL A 134 -4.95 -9.46 11.59
C VAL A 134 -3.97 -9.78 12.72
N GLY A 135 -2.77 -9.19 12.71
CA GLY A 135 -1.78 -9.38 13.78
C GLY A 135 -2.33 -8.98 15.15
N THR A 136 -2.91 -7.78 15.24
CA THR A 136 -3.45 -7.24 16.50
C THR A 136 -4.68 -8.02 16.98
N VAL A 137 -5.58 -8.41 16.08
CA VAL A 137 -6.79 -9.19 16.44
C VAL A 137 -6.40 -10.57 16.93
N LEU A 138 -5.51 -11.28 16.23
CA LEU A 138 -5.03 -12.59 16.69
C LEU A 138 -4.33 -12.47 18.05
N ALA A 139 -3.53 -11.41 18.24
CA ALA A 139 -2.86 -11.16 19.50
C ALA A 139 -3.86 -10.91 20.61
N SER A 140 -4.89 -10.10 20.36
CA SER A 140 -5.96 -9.80 21.32
C SER A 140 -6.75 -11.06 21.71
N VAL A 141 -7.09 -11.91 20.73
CA VAL A 141 -7.83 -13.16 20.94
C VAL A 141 -7.01 -14.16 21.77
N VAL A 142 -5.70 -14.25 21.56
CA VAL A 142 -4.82 -15.14 22.33
C VAL A 142 -4.45 -14.54 23.69
N ALA A 143 -4.19 -13.24 23.75
CA ALA A 143 -3.91 -12.51 24.99
C ALA A 143 -5.11 -12.54 25.95
N PHE A 144 -6.34 -12.50 25.42
CA PHE A 144 -7.57 -12.52 26.22
C PHE A 144 -7.60 -13.68 27.23
N PRO A 145 -7.60 -14.98 26.85
CA PRO A 145 -7.61 -16.07 27.81
C PRO A 145 -6.33 -16.15 28.65
N LEU A 146 -5.16 -15.85 28.07
CA LEU A 146 -3.89 -15.88 28.79
C LEU A 146 -3.83 -14.83 29.91
N ALA A 147 -4.49 -13.68 29.73
CA ALA A 147 -4.55 -12.64 30.74
C ALA A 147 -5.27 -13.10 32.02
N PHE A 148 -6.32 -13.92 31.91
CA PHE A 148 -6.99 -14.52 33.07
C PHE A 148 -6.06 -15.47 33.84
N LEU A 149 -5.20 -16.21 33.13
CA LEU A 149 -4.18 -17.07 33.74
C LEU A 149 -3.08 -16.25 34.43
N ALA A 150 -2.73 -15.09 33.87
CA ALA A 150 -1.75 -14.17 34.43
C ALA A 150 -2.30 -13.28 35.55
N ALA A 151 -3.61 -13.17 35.74
CA ALA A 151 -4.21 -12.34 36.79
C ALA A 151 -4.22 -13.05 38.16
N ARG A 152 -3.57 -12.46 39.17
CA ARG A 152 -3.37 -13.05 40.51
C ARG A 152 -4.68 -13.18 41.30
N ASN A 153 -5.65 -12.31 41.06
CA ASN A 153 -6.97 -12.34 41.71
C ASN A 153 -7.92 -13.41 41.11
N ILE A 154 -7.56 -13.98 39.96
CA ILE A 154 -8.36 -14.99 39.25
C ILE A 154 -7.69 -16.37 39.30
N THR A 155 -6.37 -16.44 39.12
CA THR A 155 -5.61 -17.70 39.11
C THR A 155 -4.87 -17.92 40.43
N PRO A 156 -5.32 -18.86 41.29
CA PRO A 156 -4.70 -19.10 42.60
C PRO A 156 -3.34 -19.80 42.51
N ASN A 157 -3.10 -20.56 41.42
CA ASN A 157 -1.84 -21.27 41.24
C ASN A 157 -0.70 -20.29 40.92
N TRP A 158 0.16 -20.05 41.91
CA TRP A 158 1.31 -19.17 41.80
C TRP A 158 2.22 -19.54 40.63
N LEU A 159 2.45 -20.84 40.38
CA LEU A 159 3.35 -21.27 39.30
C LEU A 159 2.78 -20.92 37.92
N THR A 160 1.51 -21.21 37.65
CA THR A 160 0.84 -20.86 36.39
C THR A 160 0.80 -19.35 36.19
N ASN A 161 0.47 -18.61 37.25
CA ASN A 161 0.43 -17.15 37.22
C ASN A 161 1.79 -16.55 36.84
N GLN A 162 2.85 -16.95 37.55
CA GLN A 162 4.20 -16.46 37.29
C GLN A 162 4.73 -16.90 35.92
N ALA A 163 4.52 -18.16 35.54
CA ALA A 163 4.94 -18.65 34.23
C ALA A 163 4.31 -17.83 33.09
N THR A 164 3.02 -17.52 33.19
CA THR A 164 2.31 -16.72 32.16
C THR A 164 2.81 -15.27 32.15
N LYS A 165 3.04 -14.65 33.33
CA LYS A 165 3.64 -13.30 33.40
C LYS A 165 5.04 -13.25 32.78
N ARG A 166 5.88 -14.27 33.05
CA ARG A 166 7.22 -14.37 32.46
C ARG A 166 7.19 -14.62 30.96
N PHE A 167 6.21 -15.38 30.47
CA PHE A 167 6.00 -15.56 29.05
C PHE A 167 5.68 -14.23 28.35
N PHE A 168 4.81 -13.39 28.93
CA PHE A 168 4.56 -12.05 28.41
C PHE A 168 5.79 -11.14 28.47
N ASP A 169 6.52 -11.15 29.58
CA ASP A 169 7.77 -10.39 29.72
C ASP A 169 8.79 -10.81 28.65
N PHE A 170 8.87 -12.11 28.33
CA PHE A 170 9.74 -12.64 27.27
C PHE A 170 9.31 -12.17 25.88
N LEU A 171 8.04 -12.33 25.51
CA LEU A 171 7.53 -11.88 24.19
C LEU A 171 7.81 -10.40 23.96
N ARG A 172 7.65 -9.59 25.01
CA ARG A 172 7.83 -8.13 24.96
C ARG A 172 9.29 -7.68 25.08
N SER A 173 10.19 -8.58 25.48
CA SER A 173 11.63 -8.31 25.52
C SER A 173 12.27 -8.34 24.13
N VAL A 174 11.63 -9.01 23.19
CA VAL A 174 12.08 -9.13 21.81
C VAL A 174 11.39 -8.05 20.97
N ASP A 175 12.17 -7.21 20.32
CA ASP A 175 11.67 -6.13 19.46
C ASP A 175 10.93 -6.69 18.23
N MET A 176 9.94 -5.92 17.75
CA MET A 176 9.13 -6.31 16.59
C MET A 176 9.98 -6.57 15.34
N LEU A 177 11.08 -5.83 15.14
CA LEU A 177 12.00 -6.05 14.01
C LEU A 177 12.69 -7.41 14.10
N ILE A 178 13.04 -7.87 15.31
CA ILE A 178 13.65 -9.19 15.50
C ILE A 178 12.64 -10.29 15.19
N TRP A 179 11.39 -10.15 15.63
CA TRP A 179 10.32 -11.07 15.23
C TRP A 179 10.09 -11.07 13.72
N ALA A 180 10.10 -9.89 13.09
CA ALA A 180 9.94 -9.77 11.64
C ALA A 180 11.07 -10.49 10.89
N LEU A 181 12.32 -10.34 11.31
CA LEU A 181 13.46 -11.05 10.73
C LEU A 181 13.36 -12.56 10.93
N PHE A 182 12.95 -13.01 12.12
CA PHE A 182 12.74 -14.43 12.42
C PHE A 182 11.68 -15.05 11.51
N PHE A 183 10.50 -14.43 11.40
CA PHE A 183 9.42 -14.95 10.56
C PHE A 183 9.70 -14.79 9.07
N THR A 184 10.43 -13.75 8.67
CA THR A 184 10.91 -13.61 7.28
C THR A 184 11.82 -14.77 6.91
N ARG A 185 12.66 -15.26 7.83
CA ARG A 185 13.51 -16.43 7.56
C ARG A 185 12.71 -17.72 7.45
N GLY A 186 11.58 -17.83 8.16
CA GLY A 186 10.70 -19.01 8.14
C GLY A 186 9.75 -19.05 6.95
N PHE A 187 9.02 -17.95 6.70
CA PHE A 187 7.97 -17.86 5.69
C PHE A 187 8.41 -17.15 4.39
N GLY A 188 9.57 -16.51 4.39
CA GLY A 188 9.98 -15.57 3.35
C GLY A 188 9.48 -14.14 3.61
N PRO A 189 9.98 -13.16 2.84
CA PRO A 189 9.50 -11.79 2.92
C PRO A 189 8.05 -11.72 2.44
N GLY A 190 7.17 -11.09 3.23
CA GLY A 190 5.78 -10.92 2.84
C GLY A 190 4.84 -10.60 4.01
N PRO A 191 3.53 -10.45 3.72
CA PRO A 191 2.55 -10.06 4.72
C PRO A 191 2.42 -11.05 5.88
N LEU A 192 2.59 -12.35 5.60
CA LEU A 192 2.51 -13.39 6.63
C LEU A 192 3.59 -13.22 7.72
N ALA A 193 4.81 -12.82 7.33
CA ALA A 193 5.89 -12.58 8.27
C ALA A 193 5.59 -11.37 9.17
N GLY A 194 5.12 -10.26 8.58
CA GLY A 194 4.76 -9.06 9.36
C GLY A 194 3.55 -9.26 10.27
N MET A 195 2.50 -9.95 9.80
CA MET A 195 1.35 -10.33 10.66
C MET A 195 1.81 -11.16 11.86
N SER A 196 2.71 -12.12 11.64
CA SER A 196 3.24 -12.96 12.71
C SER A 196 4.10 -12.14 13.68
N ALA A 197 4.91 -11.21 13.19
CA ALA A 197 5.72 -10.34 14.04
C ALA A 197 4.87 -9.46 14.97
N ILE A 198 3.82 -8.84 14.41
CA ILE A 198 2.84 -8.06 15.16
C ILE A 198 2.14 -8.96 16.18
N PHE A 199 1.66 -10.13 15.76
CA PHE A 199 0.98 -11.09 16.62
C PHE A 199 1.79 -11.44 17.88
N PHE A 200 3.07 -11.81 17.73
CA PHE A 200 3.91 -12.18 18.88
C PHE A 200 4.22 -11.00 19.80
N THR A 201 4.53 -9.84 19.22
CA THR A 201 4.87 -8.62 19.97
C THR A 201 3.67 -8.11 20.77
N ASP A 202 2.51 -8.03 20.12
CA ASP A 202 1.28 -7.53 20.72
C ASP A 202 0.72 -8.51 21.76
N THR A 203 0.87 -9.82 21.55
CA THR A 203 0.40 -10.83 22.54
C THR A 203 1.07 -10.62 23.90
N GLY A 204 2.38 -10.31 23.92
CA GLY A 204 3.10 -10.02 25.16
C GLY A 204 2.61 -8.74 25.83
N THR A 205 2.44 -7.67 25.04
CA THR A 205 2.03 -6.36 25.57
C THR A 205 0.57 -6.33 26.02
N LEU A 206 -0.35 -6.75 25.15
CA LEU A 206 -1.77 -6.83 25.47
C LEU A 206 -2.03 -7.83 26.59
N GLY A 207 -1.36 -8.99 26.60
CA GLY A 207 -1.50 -9.97 27.67
C GLY A 207 -1.16 -9.39 29.04
N LYS A 208 -0.08 -8.60 29.12
CA LYS A 208 0.30 -7.89 30.35
C LYS A 208 -0.74 -6.85 30.75
N LEU A 209 -1.09 -5.94 29.83
CA LEU A 209 -2.07 -4.87 30.08
C LEU A 209 -3.43 -5.42 30.49
N TYR A 210 -3.88 -6.50 29.85
CA TYR A 210 -5.12 -7.19 30.18
C TYR A 210 -5.04 -7.84 31.56
N SER A 211 -3.92 -8.47 31.90
CA SER A 211 -3.75 -9.07 33.23
C SER A 211 -3.75 -8.03 34.34
N GLU A 212 -3.14 -6.86 34.11
CA GLU A 212 -3.13 -5.75 35.06
C GLU A 212 -4.53 -5.12 35.18
N ALA A 213 -5.25 -4.96 34.08
CA ALA A 213 -6.64 -4.52 34.12
C ALA A 213 -7.54 -5.50 34.87
N LEU A 214 -7.34 -6.82 34.72
CA LEU A 214 -8.05 -7.85 35.49
C LEU A 214 -7.71 -7.76 36.99
N GLU A 215 -6.45 -7.54 37.35
CA GLU A 215 -6.01 -7.39 38.75
C GLU A 215 -6.58 -6.14 39.43
N ASN A 216 -6.97 -5.12 38.65
CA ASN A 216 -7.49 -3.84 39.14
C ASN A 216 -9.04 -3.74 39.15
N ILE A 217 -9.76 -4.85 38.94
CA ILE A 217 -11.23 -4.87 38.95
C ILE A 217 -11.80 -4.56 40.34
N ASP A 218 -12.95 -3.87 40.40
CA ASP A 218 -13.73 -3.70 41.64
C ASP A 218 -14.40 -5.02 42.06
N ASP A 219 -13.96 -5.54 43.22
CA ASP A 219 -14.51 -6.76 43.81
C ASP A 219 -15.99 -6.65 44.20
N LYS A 220 -16.53 -5.43 44.40
CA LYS A 220 -17.96 -5.24 44.74
C LYS A 220 -18.91 -5.85 43.71
N GLN A 221 -18.60 -5.73 42.42
CA GLN A 221 -19.45 -6.32 41.38
C GLN A 221 -19.38 -7.85 41.40
N ARG A 222 -18.21 -8.42 41.72
CA ARG A 222 -18.06 -9.88 41.88
C ARG A 222 -18.83 -10.38 43.09
N GLU A 223 -18.74 -9.67 44.21
CA GLU A 223 -19.46 -9.97 45.44
C GLU A 223 -20.98 -9.86 45.26
N GLY A 224 -21.46 -8.84 44.53
CA GLY A 224 -22.89 -8.67 44.23
C GLY A 224 -23.47 -9.79 43.37
N ILE A 225 -22.73 -10.29 42.38
CA ILE A 225 -23.16 -11.48 41.61
C ILE A 225 -23.07 -12.74 42.48
N ARG A 226 -22.07 -12.84 43.37
CA ARG A 226 -21.93 -13.98 44.29
C ARG A 226 -23.05 -14.02 45.35
N SER A 227 -23.54 -12.87 45.80
CA SER A 227 -24.57 -12.78 46.86
C SER A 227 -25.92 -13.32 46.44
N VAL A 228 -26.20 -13.41 45.13
CA VAL A 228 -27.42 -14.04 44.59
C VAL A 228 -27.27 -15.56 44.37
N GLY A 229 -26.19 -16.18 44.86
CA GLY A 229 -25.94 -17.61 44.75
C GLY A 229 -25.36 -18.06 43.41
N ALA A 230 -24.80 -17.14 42.63
CA ALA A 230 -24.23 -17.47 41.32
C ALA A 230 -22.97 -18.34 41.43
N THR A 231 -22.80 -19.25 40.47
CA THR A 231 -21.60 -20.11 40.38
C THR A 231 -20.34 -19.29 40.03
N PRO A 232 -19.11 -19.77 40.32
CA PRO A 232 -17.88 -19.05 40.00
C PRO A 232 -17.75 -18.64 38.53
N THR A 233 -18.22 -19.47 37.61
CA THR A 233 -18.23 -19.17 36.17
C THR A 233 -19.17 -18.00 35.85
N MET A 234 -20.33 -17.93 36.50
CA MET A 234 -21.27 -16.81 36.35
C MET A 234 -20.70 -15.52 36.94
N VAL A 235 -19.98 -15.60 38.07
CA VAL A 235 -19.29 -14.45 38.66
C VAL A 235 -18.21 -13.92 37.70
N GLN A 236 -17.44 -14.77 37.03
CA GLN A 236 -16.46 -14.32 36.03
C GLN A 236 -17.16 -13.71 34.79
N ARG A 237 -18.19 -14.35 34.27
CA ARG A 237 -18.87 -13.90 33.05
C ARG A 237 -19.69 -12.62 33.24
N TYR A 238 -20.34 -12.44 34.39
CA TYR A 238 -21.25 -11.32 34.63
C TYR A 238 -20.71 -10.30 35.64
N GLY A 239 -19.75 -10.68 36.48
CA GLY A 239 -19.10 -9.77 37.43
C GLY A 239 -17.76 -9.21 36.95
N VAL A 240 -16.99 -9.95 36.14
CA VAL A 240 -15.66 -9.52 35.68
C VAL A 240 -15.71 -9.01 34.24
N LEU A 241 -16.22 -9.84 33.31
CA LEU A 241 -16.13 -9.58 31.89
C LEU A 241 -16.71 -8.22 31.45
N PRO A 242 -17.89 -7.77 31.93
CA PRO A 242 -18.47 -6.48 31.52
C PRO A 242 -17.61 -5.27 31.89
N GLN A 243 -16.82 -5.37 32.96
CA GLN A 243 -15.97 -4.26 33.42
C GLN A 243 -14.68 -4.15 32.61
N VAL A 244 -14.10 -5.28 32.18
CA VAL A 244 -12.80 -5.29 31.49
C VAL A 244 -12.92 -5.21 29.97
N LEU A 245 -14.04 -5.65 29.38
CA LEU A 245 -14.24 -5.63 27.94
C LEU A 245 -14.02 -4.23 27.32
N PRO A 246 -14.57 -3.12 27.86
CA PRO A 246 -14.32 -1.80 27.29
C PRO A 246 -12.84 -1.42 27.30
N VAL A 247 -12.12 -1.77 28.36
CA VAL A 247 -10.67 -1.53 28.49
C VAL A 247 -9.90 -2.37 27.46
N PHE A 248 -10.23 -3.66 27.34
CA PHE A 248 -9.55 -4.54 26.40
C PHE A 248 -9.76 -4.10 24.95
N LEU A 249 -10.99 -3.72 24.59
CA LEU A 249 -11.30 -3.19 23.26
C LEU A 249 -10.57 -1.88 23.00
N SER A 250 -10.53 -0.98 23.97
CA SER A 250 -9.79 0.29 23.86
C SER A 250 -8.30 0.05 23.61
N GLN A 251 -7.68 -0.86 24.34
CA GLN A 251 -6.27 -1.22 24.14
C GLN A 251 -6.05 -1.91 22.79
N SER A 252 -6.91 -2.86 22.40
CA SER A 252 -6.84 -3.52 21.08
C SER A 252 -6.87 -2.52 19.94
N LEU A 253 -7.81 -1.57 19.99
CA LEU A 253 -7.97 -0.53 18.96
C LEU A 253 -6.78 0.43 18.92
N TYR A 254 -6.24 0.81 20.08
CA TYR A 254 -5.04 1.63 20.17
C TYR A 254 -3.82 0.95 19.52
N PHE A 255 -3.59 -0.33 19.81
CA PHE A 255 -2.49 -1.09 19.20
C PHE A 255 -2.71 -1.25 17.69
N TRP A 256 -3.94 -1.50 17.24
CA TRP A 256 -4.23 -1.59 15.82
C TRP A 256 -3.94 -0.27 15.08
N GLU A 257 -4.38 0.86 15.64
CA GLU A 257 -4.06 2.19 15.10
C GLU A 257 -2.54 2.43 15.06
N SER A 258 -1.84 2.15 16.16
CA SER A 258 -0.39 2.34 16.27
C SER A 258 0.37 1.49 15.25
N ASN A 259 0.00 0.21 15.11
CA ASN A 259 0.65 -0.72 14.17
C ASN A 259 0.37 -0.35 12.71
N THR A 260 -0.77 0.30 12.44
CA THR A 260 -1.10 0.78 11.08
C THR A 260 -0.29 2.03 10.72
N ARG A 261 0.13 2.83 11.71
CA ARG A 261 0.89 4.07 11.52
C ARG A 261 2.41 3.86 11.48
N SER A 262 2.91 2.76 12.03
CA SER A 262 4.33 2.43 12.10
C SER A 262 4.88 1.89 10.78
#